data_AF-A7RY74-F1
#
_entry.id   AF-A7RY74-F1
#
_cell.length_a   1.000
_cell.length_b   1.000
_cell.length_c   1.000
_cell.angle_alpha   90.00
_cell.angle_beta   90.00
_cell.angle_gamma   90.00
#
_symmetry.space_group_name_H-M   'P 1'
#
loop_
_entity.id
_entity.type
_entity.pdbx_description
1 polymer ?
#
loop_
_entity_poly.entity_id
_entity_poly.type
_entity_poly.pdbx_seq_one_letter_code
_entity_poly.pdbx_strand_id
1 'polypeptide(L)'
;WVHQCWVHQCWVRQCWVHQCWVRQCWVRQCWVRQCWVHQCWVHQCWVRQCWVHQCWVHQCWVHQCWVHQCWVRQCWVHQCWVHQCWVHQCWVRQCWVHQCWVRQCWVRQCWVHQCWVHQCWVHQCWVHQCWVHQCWVRQCWVR
;
A
#
# COMPACT_ATOMS: atom_id res chain seq x y z
N TRP A 1 -0.99 -18.85 -7.13
CA TRP A 1 -0.90 -18.00 -8.34
C TRP A 1 -2.31 -17.63 -8.76
N VAL A 2 -2.56 -16.34 -9.00
CA VAL A 2 -3.86 -15.83 -9.44
C VAL A 2 -3.67 -15.09 -10.76
N HIS A 3 -4.32 -15.59 -11.81
CA HIS A 3 -4.23 -14.97 -13.12
C HIS A 3 -5.11 -13.71 -13.18
N GLN A 4 -6.38 -13.84 -12.84
CA GLN A 4 -7.33 -12.74 -12.76
C GLN A 4 -8.24 -12.94 -11.55
N CYS A 5 -8.43 -11.89 -10.76
CA CYS A 5 -9.43 -11.85 -9.68
C CYS A 5 -10.36 -10.66 -9.82
N TRP A 6 -11.66 -10.92 -9.65
CA TRP A 6 -12.70 -9.90 -9.57
C TRP A 6 -13.44 -10.09 -8.25
N VAL A 7 -13.30 -9.12 -7.36
CA VAL A 7 -13.92 -9.14 -6.03
C VAL A 7 -14.89 -7.97 -5.93
N HIS A 8 -16.18 -8.30 -5.83
CA HIS A 8 -17.21 -7.28 -5.66
C HIS A 8 -17.22 -6.73 -4.23
N GLN A 9 -17.38 -7.63 -3.26
CA GLN A 9 -17.31 -7.33 -1.83
C GLN A 9 -16.60 -8.48 -1.13
N CYS A 10 -15.64 -8.17 -0.26
CA CYS A 10 -15.05 -9.17 0.62
C CYS A 10 -14.84 -8.65 2.04
N TRP A 11 -15.00 -9.57 2.98
CA TRP A 11 -14.77 -9.36 4.40
C TRP A 11 -13.80 -10.43 4.88
N VAL A 12 -12.59 -10.01 5.24
CA VAL A 12 -11.53 -10.89 5.70
C VAL A 12 -11.27 -10.60 7.16
N ARG A 13 -11.57 -11.57 8.04
CA ARG A 13 -11.27 -11.44 9.47
C ARG A 13 -9.76 -11.61 9.72
N GLN A 14 -9.18 -12.69 9.19
CA GLN A 14 -7.75 -12.98 9.29
C GLN A 14 -7.28 -13.61 7.98
N CYS A 15 -6.16 -13.14 7.45
CA CYS A 15 -5.46 -13.75 6.33
C CYS A 15 -3.98 -13.96 6.63
N TRP A 16 -3.48 -15.12 6.22
CA TRP A 16 -2.07 -15.46 6.22
C TRP A 16 -1.68 -15.87 4.80
N VAL A 17 -0.76 -15.14 4.20
CA VAL A 17 -0.29 -15.39 2.85
C VAL A 17 1.21 -15.58 2.89
N HIS A 18 1.66 -16.81 2.64
CA HIS A 18 3.09 -17.10 2.60
C HIS A 18 3.72 -16.57 1.30
N GLN A 19 3.20 -17.00 0.16
CA GLN A 19 3.62 -16.53 -1.16
C GLN A 19 2.41 -16.35 -2.06
N CYS A 20 2.29 -15.18 -2.69
CA CYS A 20 1.28 -14.96 -3.72
C CYS A 20 1.84 -14.21 -4.93
N TRP A 21 1.29 -14.58 -6.08
CA TRP A 21 1.56 -13.97 -7.37
C TRP A 21 0.22 -13.66 -8.01
N VAL A 22 -0.03 -12.38 -8.29
CA VAL A 22 -1.28 -11.87 -8.84
C VAL A 22 -0.96 -11.11 -10.11
N ARG A 23 -1.46 -11.59 -11.26
CA ARG A 23 -1.27 -10.86 -12.53
C ARG A 23 -2.23 -9.68 -12.62
N GLN A 24 -3.52 -9.90 -12.41
CA GLN A 24 -4.54 -8.85 -12.44
C GLN A 24 -5.56 -9.03 -11.32
N CYS A 25 -5.87 -7.95 -10.60
CA CYS A 25 -6.95 -7.95 -9.64
C CYS A 25 -7.78 -6.68 -9.68
N TRP A 26 -9.09 -6.86 -9.52
CA TRP A 26 -10.08 -5.80 -9.43
C TRP A 26 -10.89 -5.99 -8.16
N VAL A 27 -10.82 -5.03 -7.25
CA VAL A 27 -11.52 -5.06 -5.97
C VAL A 27 -12.40 -3.83 -5.88
N ARG A 28 -13.72 -4.03 -5.83
CA ARG A 28 -14.67 -2.92 -5.61
C ARG A 28 -14.69 -2.51 -4.15
N GLN A 29 -14.92 -3.44 -3.23
CA GLN A 29 -14.94 -3.17 -1.80
C GLN A 29 -14.27 -4.30 -1.01
N CYS A 30 -13.33 -3.96 -0.15
CA CYS A 30 -12.73 -4.93 0.77
C CYS A 30 -12.57 -4.38 2.19
N TRP A 31 -12.84 -5.25 3.16
CA TRP A 31 -12.66 -5.01 4.57
C TRP A 31 -11.76 -6.09 5.14
N VAL A 32 -10.61 -5.69 5.68
CA VAL A 32 -9.61 -6.61 6.22
C VAL A 32 -9.32 -6.22 7.66
N ARG A 33 -9.60 -7.12 8.60
CA ARG A 33 -9.30 -6.88 10.01
C ARG A 33 -7.83 -7.16 10.31
N GLN A 34 -7.31 -8.32 9.92
CA GLN A 34 -5.90 -8.66 10.09
C GLN A 34 -5.37 -9.38 8.86
N CYS A 35 -4.21 -8.96 8.36
CA CYS A 35 -3.50 -9.68 7.33
C CYS A 35 -2.00 -9.75 7.59
N TRP A 36 -1.44 -10.90 7.25
CA TRP A 36 -0.02 -11.18 7.30
C TRP A 36 0.40 -11.71 5.94
N VAL A 37 1.34 -11.01 5.31
CA VAL A 37 1.86 -11.35 3.99
C VAL A 37 3.37 -11.46 4.08
N HIS A 38 3.90 -12.66 3.82
CA HIS A 38 5.34 -12.86 3.81
C HIS A 38 5.94 -12.39 2.48
N GLN A 39 5.44 -12.89 1.35
CA GLN A 39 5.86 -12.46 0.01
C GLN A 39 4.67 -12.29 -0.93
N CYS A 40 4.58 -11.12 -1.58
CA CYS A 40 3.58 -10.88 -2.62
C CYS A 40 4.13 -10.15 -3.83
N TRP A 41 3.71 -10.61 -5.00
CA TRP A 41 4.01 -10.03 -6.30
C TRP A 41 2.71 -9.70 -7.01
N VAL A 42 2.54 -8.43 -7.36
CA VAL A 42 1.32 -7.91 -7.99
C VAL A 42 1.70 -7.15 -9.25
N HIS A 43 1.24 -7.63 -10.40
CA HIS A 43 1.51 -6.95 -11.66
C HIS A 43 0.53 -5.79 -11.88
N GLN A 44 -0.78 -6.02 -11.80
CA GLN A 44 -1.80 -4.98 -11.91
C GLN A 44 -2.88 -5.15 -10.84
N CYS A 45 -3.19 -4.06 -10.13
CA CYS A 45 -4.26 -4.03 -9.14
C CYS A 45 -5.07 -2.74 -9.21
N TRP A 46 -6.39 -2.90 -9.15
CA TRP A 46 -7.36 -1.82 -9.12
C TRP A 46 -8.26 -1.99 -7.90
N VAL A 47 -8.25 -1.00 -7.01
CA VAL A 47 -9.04 -1.01 -5.78
C VAL A 47 -9.89 0.25 -5.72
N ARG A 48 -11.22 0.09 -5.69
CA ARG A 48 -12.11 1.24 -5.52
C ARG A 48 -12.19 1.66 -4.05
N GLN A 49 -12.47 0.75 -3.13
CA GLN A 49 -12.53 1.03 -1.70
C GLN A 49 -11.89 -0.10 -0.89
N CYS A 50 -10.95 0.25 -0.01
CA CYS A 50 -10.38 -0.70 0.94
C CYS A 50 -10.28 -0.13 2.35
N TRP A 51 -10.57 -0.99 3.32
CA TRP A 51 -10.47 -0.71 4.75
C TRP A 51 -9.63 -1.78 5.41
N VAL A 52 -8.53 -1.37 6.02
CA VAL A 52 -7.56 -2.27 6.63
C VAL A 52 -7.31 -1.85 8.07
N HIS A 53 -7.60 -2.75 9.01
CA HIS A 53 -7.36 -2.47 10.42
C HIS A 53 -5.89 -2.73 10.78
N GLN A 54 -5.38 -3.94 10.52
CA GLN A 54 -3.98 -4.31 10.74
C GLN A 54 -3.41 -5.07 9.55
N CYS A 55 -2.25 -4.65 9.07
CA CYS A 55 -1.53 -5.33 7.99
C CYS A 55 -0.02 -5.40 8.30
N TRP A 56 0.54 -6.57 8.05
CA TRP A 56 1.96 -6.85 8.17
C TRP A 56 2.45 -7.45 6.86
N VAL A 57 3.43 -6.80 6.26
CA VAL A 57 4.00 -7.20 4.96
C VAL A 57 5.50 -7.29 5.10
N HIS A 58 6.05 -8.48 4.87
CA HIS A 58 7.51 -8.65 4.90
C HIS A 58 8.12 -8.20 3.56
N GLN A 59 7.66 -8.73 2.42
CA GLN A 59 8.13 -8.31 1.09
C GLN A 59 6.97 -8.13 0.12
N CYS A 60 6.90 -6.97 -0.52
CA CYS A 60 5.94 -6.73 -1.60
C CYS A 60 6.56 -6.06 -2.83
N TRP A 61 6.12 -6.54 -4.00
CA TRP A 61 6.50 -6.03 -5.30
C TRP A 61 5.24 -5.71 -6.08
N VAL A 62 5.09 -4.45 -6.49
CA VAL A 62 3.91 -3.95 -7.17
C VAL A 62 4.34 -3.21 -8.43
N HIS A 63 3.91 -3.69 -9.59
CA HIS A 63 4.22 -3.04 -10.85
C HIS A 63 3.25 -1.87 -11.10
N GLN A 64 1.94 -2.10 -11.11
CA GLN A 64 0.93 -1.06 -11.27
C GLN A 64 -0.19 -1.19 -10.25
N CYS A 65 -0.48 -0.10 -9.54
CA CYS A 65 -1.57 -0.04 -8.57
C CYS A 65 -2.39 1.24 -8.72
N TRP A 66 -3.70 1.08 -8.72
CA TRP A 66 -4.68 2.17 -8.75
C TRP A 66 -5.62 2.02 -7.56
N VAL A 67 -5.64 3.02 -6.69
CA VAL A 67 -6.48 3.03 -5.49
C VAL A 67 -7.30 4.30 -5.46
N HIS A 68 -8.62 4.15 -5.44
CA HIS A 68 -9.49 5.32 -5.35
C HIS A 68 -9.64 5.78 -3.89
N GLN A 69 -10.01 4.90 -2.96
CA GLN A 69 -10.11 5.21 -1.54
C GLN A 69 -9.50 4.10 -0.69
N CYS A 70 -8.58 4.47 0.20
CA CYS A 70 -8.04 3.55 1.19
C CYS A 70 -7.99 4.15 2.60
N TRP A 71 -8.31 3.29 3.57
CA TRP A 71 -8.27 3.59 4.98
C TRP A 71 -7.48 2.52 5.71
N VAL A 72 -6.40 2.92 6.37
CA VAL A 72 -5.48 2.01 7.04
C VAL A 72 -5.24 2.49 8.46
N ARG A 73 -5.57 1.65 9.45
CA ARG A 73 -5.29 2.00 10.85
C ARG A 73 -3.85 1.72 11.22
N GLN A 74 -3.35 0.51 10.98
CA GLN A 74 -1.98 0.11 11.29
C GLN A 74 -1.38 -0.69 10.14
N CYS A 75 -0.21 -0.28 9.67
CA CYS A 75 0.53 -0.97 8.63
C CYS A 75 2.02 -1.07 8.98
N TRP A 76 2.57 -2.26 8.80
CA TRP A 76 3.99 -2.56 8.98
C TRP A 76 4.51 -3.19 7.71
N VAL A 77 5.53 -2.57 7.12
CA VAL A 77 6.13 -3.02 5.87
C VAL A 77 7.64 -3.10 6.03
N HIS A 78 8.22 -4.29 5.84
CA HIS A 78 9.66 -4.43 5.92
C HIS A 78 10.32 -4.01 4.60
N GLN A 79 9.91 -4.55 3.47
CA GLN A 79 10.41 -4.17 2.14
C GLN A 79 9.27 -4.00 1.14
N CYS A 80 9.22 -2.85 0.46
CA CYS A 80 8.30 -2.63 -0.65
C CYS A 80 8.95 -1.99 -1.87
N TRP A 81 8.58 -2.52 -3.04
CA TRP A 81 9.00 -2.04 -4.35
C TRP A 81 7.77 -1.72 -5.18
N VAL A 82 7.66 -0.47 -5.62
CA VAL A 82 6.50 0.02 -6.35
C VAL A 82 6.98 0.72 -7.62
N HIS A 83 6.57 0.23 -8.78
CA HIS A 83 6.92 0.87 -10.04
C HIS A 83 6.00 2.07 -10.33
N GLN A 84 4.68 1.86 -10.37
CA GLN A 84 3.69 2.93 -10.57
C GLN A 84 2.53 2.79 -9.58
N CYS A 85 2.20 3.89 -8.90
CA CYS A 85 1.07 3.95 -7.98
C CYS A 85 0.29 5.25 -8.15
N TRP A 86 -1.03 5.09 -8.24
CA TRP A 86 -1.99 6.19 -8.31
C TRP A 86 -2.99 6.05 -7.19
N VAL A 87 -3.08 7.07 -6.33
CA VAL A 87 -3.96 7.09 -5.17
C VAL A 87 -4.78 8.37 -5.18
N HIS A 88 -6.11 8.23 -5.20
CA HIS A 88 -6.99 9.40 -5.17
C HIS A 88 -7.13 9.92 -3.73
N GLN A 89 -7.53 9.07 -2.78
CA GLN A 89 -7.67 9.42 -1.36
C GLN A 89 -7.09 8.32 -0.47
N CYS A 90 -6.20 8.69 0.45
CA CYS A 90 -5.69 7.79 1.47
C CYS A 90 -5.69 8.40 2.87
N TRP A 91 -6.04 7.56 3.83
CA TRP A 91 -6.04 7.87 5.25
C TRP A 91 -5.28 6.80 6.00
N VAL A 92 -4.21 7.19 6.68
CA VAL A 92 -3.33 6.29 7.41
C VAL A 92 -3.14 6.80 8.83
N ARG A 93 -3.51 5.99 9.83
CA ARG A 93 -3.30 6.40 11.23
C ARG A 93 -1.86 6.13 11.68
N GLN A 94 -1.35 4.92 11.47
CA GLN A 94 0.02 4.54 11.82
C GLN A 94 0.63 3.68 10.71
N CYS A 95 1.80 4.10 10.21
CA CYS A 95 2.60 3.29 9.30
C CYS A 95 4.07 3.24 9.70
N TRP A 96 4.64 2.05 9.55
CA TRP A 96 6.04 1.75 9.77
C TRP A 96 6.59 1.08 8.53
N VAL A 97 7.61 1.66 7.93
CA VAL A 97 8.23 1.17 6.71
C VAL A 97 9.74 1.11 6.92
N HIS A 98 10.33 -0.08 6.78
CA HIS A 98 11.78 -0.20 6.90
C HIS A 98 12.48 0.21 5.60
N GLN A 99 12.13 -0.39 4.46
CA GLN A 99 12.70 -0.03 3.16
C GLN A 99 11.60 0.13 2.12
N CYS A 100 11.58 1.27 1.42
CA CYS A 100 10.70 1.50 0.28
C CYS A 100 11.40 2.08 -0.93
N TRP A 101 11.02 1.56 -2.10
CA TRP A 101 11.47 2.00 -3.40
C TRP A 101 10.25 2.30 -4.26
N VAL A 102 10.12 3.54 -4.72
CA VAL A 102 9.00 3.99 -5.53
C VAL A 102 9.53 4.71 -6.78
N ARG A 103 9.22 4.20 -7.97
CA ARG A 103 9.62 4.90 -9.20
C ARG A 103 8.68 6.07 -9.51
N GLN A 104 7.37 5.84 -9.54
CA GLN A 104 6.38 6.88 -9.82
C GLN A 104 5.20 6.78 -8.85
N CYS A 105 4.93 7.87 -8.11
CA CYS A 105 3.74 8.01 -7.28
C CYS A 105 2.94 9.27 -7.61
N TRP A 106 1.62 9.10 -7.66
CA TRP A 106 0.66 10.19 -7.80
C TRP A 106 -0.38 10.06 -6.71
N VAL A 107 -0.48 11.07 -5.84
CA VAL A 107 -1.43 11.09 -4.74
C VAL A 107 -2.22 12.39 -4.77
N ARG A 108 -3.55 12.33 -4.88
CA ARG A 108 -4.37 13.55 -4.85
C ARG A 108 -4.56 14.06 -3.43
N GLN A 109 -4.99 13.20 -2.51
CA GLN A 109 -5.21 13.57 -1.10
C GLN A 109 -4.66 12.49 -0.17
N CYS A 110 -3.73 12.88 0.71
CA CYS A 110 -3.19 12.03 1.78
C CYS A 110 -3.36 12.64 3.16
N TRP A 111 -3.75 11.81 4.11
CA TRP A 111 -3.81 12.13 5.53
C TRP A 111 -3.07 11.06 6.31
N VAL A 112 -1.98 11.43 6.96
CA VAL A 112 -1.15 10.51 7.74
C VAL A 112 -0.97 11.06 9.14
N HIS A 113 -1.39 10.32 10.15
CA HIS A 113 -1.25 10.78 11.54
C HIS A 113 0.17 10.50 12.07
N GLN A 114 0.68 9.26 11.93
CA GLN A 114 2.04 8.88 12.33
C GLN A 114 2.69 8.03 11.25
N CYS A 115 3.85 8.48 10.74
CA CYS A 115 4.70 7.71 9.83
C CYS A 115 6.13 7.56 10.33
N TRP A 116 6.68 6.37 10.17
CA TRP A 116 8.09 6.05 10.42
C TRP A 116 8.67 5.34 9.21
N VAL A 117 9.69 5.93 8.59
CA VAL A 117 10.37 5.39 7.42
C VAL A 117 11.86 5.33 7.69
N HIS A 118 12.46 4.14 7.60
CA HIS A 118 13.91 4.01 7.82
C HIS A 118 14.69 4.40 6.55
N GLN A 119 14.38 3.79 5.40
CA GLN A 119 15.00 4.10 4.11
C GLN A 119 13.95 4.22 3.01
N CYS A 120 13.98 5.35 2.30
CA CYS A 120 13.11 5.64 1.16
C CYS A 120 13.91 6.08 -0.06
N TRP A 121 13.52 5.57 -1.22
CA TRP A 121 14.01 6.00 -2.52
C TRP A 121 12.82 6.28 -3.43
N VAL A 122 12.72 7.52 -3.91
CA VAL A 122 11.61 7.98 -4.73
C VAL A 122 12.16 8.69 -5.97
N HIS A 123 11.75 8.28 -7.17
CA HIS A 123 12.25 8.89 -8.40
C HIS A 123 11.32 9.99 -8.94
N GLN A 124 10.00 9.84 -8.86
CA GLN A 124 9.03 10.87 -9.21
C GLN A 124 7.83 10.75 -8.29
N CYS A 125 7.50 11.82 -7.58
CA CYS A 125 6.27 11.86 -6.79
C CYS A 125 5.53 13.17 -6.94
N TRP A 126 4.22 13.06 -7.13
CA TRP A 126 3.32 14.20 -7.24
C TRP A 126 2.24 14.05 -6.19
N VAL A 127 2.15 15.03 -5.30
CA VAL A 127 1.16 15.06 -4.22
C VAL A 127 0.43 16.39 -4.25
N HIS A 128 -0.88 16.37 -4.41
CA HIS A 128 -1.66 17.61 -4.52
C HIS A 128 -2.04 18.19 -3.15
N GLN A 129 -2.55 17.37 -2.24
CA GLN A 129 -2.84 17.75 -0.85
C GLN A 129 -2.33 16.66 0.08
N CYS A 130 -1.48 17.02 1.04
CA CYS A 130 -1.04 16.10 2.09
C CYS A 130 -1.06 16.75 3.45
N TRP A 131 -1.57 16.01 4.43
CA TRP A 131 -1.55 16.39 5.84
C TRP A 131 -0.85 15.30 6.63
N VAL A 132 0.24 15.68 7.28
CA VAL A 132 1.03 14.76 8.09
C VAL A 132 1.22 15.35 9.48
N HIS A 133 0.76 14.64 10.51
CA HIS A 133 0.86 15.13 11.89
C HIS A 133 2.24 14.85 12.48
N GLN A 134 2.73 13.60 12.39
CA GLN A 134 4.07 13.22 12.81
C GLN A 134 4.71 12.32 11.75
N CYS A 135 5.91 12.68 11.29
CA CYS A 135 6.70 11.81 10.42
C CYS A 135 8.16 11.78 10.83
N TRP A 136 8.72 10.58 10.83
CA TRP A 136 10.12 10.33 11.09
C TRP A 136 10.72 9.58 9.93
N VAL A 137 11.69 10.20 9.27
CA VAL A 137 12.39 9.61 8.14
C VAL A 137 13.88 9.62 8.44
N ARG A 138 14.53 8.44 8.45
CA ARG A 138 15.99 8.39 8.71
C ARG A 138 16.81 8.72 7.47
N GLN A 139 16.48 8.12 6.32
CA GLN A 139 17.18 8.35 5.06
C GLN A 139 16.17 8.36 3.92
N CYS A 140 16.17 9.43 3.12
CA CYS A 140 15.28 9.58 1.98
C CYS A 140 16.03 10.19 0.80
N TRP A 141 15.92 9.53 -0.35
CA TRP A 141 16.53 9.98 -1.60
C TRP A 141 15.43 10.29 -2.60
N VAL A 142 15.39 11.54 -3.05
CA VAL A 142 14.48 11.99 -4.10
C VAL A 142 15.32 12.46 -5.27
N ARG A 143 15.03 11.92 -6.45
CA ARG A 143 15.55 12.42 -7.74
C ARG A 143 14.43 13.18 -8.45
#